data_AF-A0A259IN40-F1
#
_entry.id   AF-A0A259IN40-F1
#
_cell.length_a   1.000
_cell.length_b   1.000
_cell.length_c   1.000
_cell.angle_alpha   90.00
_cell.angle_beta   90.00
_cell.angle_gamma   90.00
#
_symmetry.space_group_name_H-M   'P 1'
#
loop_
_entity.id
_entity.type
_entity.pdbx_description
1 polymer ?
#
loop_
_entity_poly.entity_id
_entity_poly.type
_entity_poly.pdbx_seq_one_letter_code
_entity_poly.pdbx_strand_id
1 'polypeptide(L)'
;MASSLPGCANAIEGGRLGMTRGAMAERLRLASYLAGRSLRSLLSRTPAAPLTLGNVTVPVPERLLIAPQDLRTGDPTRASEIYAGRFAFAGKIAMLEGKTPFELEPPSDEWAEVLHGFGWLRHLRAAGTTIARANARALVGDWMRDAGVARQVAASPEVTARRIISWLTQAPFVLQDADHDFYKRFMRSLARQVRSLRRAVSDAPDGYPRLLALIALMFAGLCMSDQSRLLRAAQKRLVEELDRQILPDGGPLARSPGMLIALLLDLLPLRHA
;
A
#
# COMPACT_ATOMS: atom_id res chain seq x y z
N MET A 1 21.68 -66.50 43.42
CA MET A 1 22.37 -65.58 44.34
C MET A 1 21.57 -64.28 44.29
N ALA A 2 20.51 -64.08 45.09
CA ALA A 2 20.55 -63.66 46.51
C ALA A 2 21.48 -62.45 46.69
N SER A 3 21.08 -61.26 47.17
CA SER A 3 20.01 -60.96 48.14
C SER A 3 19.89 -59.44 48.40
N SER A 4 18.67 -59.02 48.75
CA SER A 4 18.28 -58.00 49.75
C SER A 4 18.40 -56.47 49.51
N LEU A 5 17.21 -55.85 49.38
CA LEU A 5 16.79 -54.57 49.99
C LEU A 5 16.60 -54.75 51.54
N PRO A 6 16.27 -53.76 52.43
CA PRO A 6 15.51 -52.49 52.23
C PRO A 6 15.85 -51.26 53.14
N GLY A 7 15.24 -50.10 52.84
CA GLY A 7 14.42 -49.29 53.80
C GLY A 7 15.22 -48.11 54.37
N CYS A 8 14.75 -46.88 54.58
CA CYS A 8 13.48 -46.19 54.84
C CYS A 8 13.78 -44.67 54.61
N ALA A 9 12.91 -43.66 54.62
CA ALA A 9 11.48 -43.40 54.55
C ALA A 9 11.33 -41.85 54.53
N ASN A 10 10.16 -41.38 54.10
CA ASN A 10 9.57 -40.03 54.33
C ASN A 10 10.11 -38.83 53.54
N ALA A 11 9.33 -37.80 53.15
CA ALA A 11 7.88 -37.56 53.14
C ALA A 11 7.66 -36.11 52.61
N ILE A 12 6.66 -35.93 51.73
CA ILE A 12 5.74 -34.77 51.61
C ILE A 12 6.25 -33.46 50.95
N GLU A 13 5.34 -32.92 50.11
CA GLU A 13 5.11 -31.53 49.66
C GLU A 13 5.40 -31.31 48.16
N GLY A 14 4.44 -31.06 47.26
CA GLY A 14 3.23 -30.25 47.44
C GLY A 14 3.45 -28.80 46.97
N GLY A 15 4.12 -28.57 45.84
CA GLY A 15 4.42 -27.22 45.33
C GLY A 15 3.71 -26.91 44.02
N ARG A 16 2.50 -26.34 44.10
CA ARG A 16 1.83 -25.67 42.97
C ARG A 16 2.80 -24.66 42.35
N LEU A 17 2.98 -24.68 41.02
CA LEU A 17 3.55 -23.53 40.30
C LEU A 17 2.59 -22.34 40.44
N GLY A 18 2.75 -21.61 41.54
CA GLY A 18 2.14 -20.30 41.73
C GLY A 18 2.79 -19.33 40.76
N MET A 19 2.05 -18.95 39.72
CA MET A 19 2.40 -17.80 38.90
C MET A 19 2.52 -16.57 39.82
N THR A 20 3.68 -15.93 39.79
CA THR A 20 3.97 -14.76 40.60
C THR A 20 3.06 -13.60 40.19
N ARG A 21 2.44 -12.95 41.18
CA ARG A 21 1.52 -11.81 41.01
C ARG A 21 2.14 -10.66 40.18
N GLY A 22 3.47 -10.55 40.16
CA GLY A 22 4.20 -9.56 39.35
C GLY A 22 4.10 -9.77 37.83
N ALA A 23 4.19 -11.01 37.37
CA ALA A 23 4.11 -11.33 35.93
C ALA A 23 2.70 -11.10 35.36
N MET A 24 1.66 -11.28 36.18
CA MET A 24 0.28 -10.94 35.83
C MET A 24 0.06 -9.43 35.77
N ALA A 25 0.62 -8.66 36.70
CA ALA A 25 0.49 -7.20 36.72
C ALA A 25 1.17 -6.54 35.52
N GLU A 26 2.31 -7.08 35.07
CA GLU A 26 3.05 -6.59 33.91
C GLU A 26 2.35 -6.94 32.58
N ARG A 27 1.77 -8.15 32.47
CA ARG A 27 0.90 -8.54 31.34
C ARG A 27 -0.39 -7.72 31.28
N LEU A 28 -0.98 -7.36 32.43
CA LEU A 28 -2.16 -6.49 32.49
C LEU A 28 -1.83 -5.04 32.11
N ARG A 29 -0.65 -4.53 32.48
CA ARG A 29 -0.16 -3.22 32.04
C ARG A 29 0.10 -3.19 30.52
N LEU A 30 0.75 -4.23 29.97
CA LEU A 30 0.95 -4.39 28.52
C LEU A 30 -0.39 -4.54 27.76
N ALA A 31 -1.35 -5.29 28.31
CA ALA A 31 -2.68 -5.43 27.75
C ALA A 31 -3.46 -4.09 27.78
N SER A 32 -3.29 -3.28 28.83
CA SER A 32 -3.93 -1.95 28.91
C SER A 32 -3.34 -0.94 27.93
N TYR A 33 -2.05 -1.07 27.58
CA TYR A 33 -1.41 -0.23 26.55
C TYR A 33 -1.86 -0.62 25.13
N LEU A 34 -2.15 -1.91 24.90
CA LEU A 34 -2.74 -2.40 23.65
C LEU A 34 -4.26 -2.12 23.55
N ALA A 35 -4.96 -2.01 24.68
CA ALA A 35 -6.38 -1.65 24.74
C ALA A 35 -6.67 -0.17 24.46
N GLY A 36 -5.67 0.72 24.63
CA GLY A 36 -5.81 2.17 24.39
C GLY A 36 -5.87 2.60 22.92
N ARG A 37 -5.67 1.68 21.97
CA ARG A 37 -5.64 1.97 20.52
C ARG A 37 -6.83 1.41 19.73
N SER A 38 -7.63 0.54 20.35
CA SER A 38 -8.77 -0.16 19.74
C SER A 38 -10.14 0.42 20.11
N LEU A 39 -10.22 1.31 21.11
CA LEU A 39 -11.52 1.88 21.53
C LEU A 39 -11.95 3.10 20.68
N ARG A 40 -11.04 3.74 19.93
CA ARG A 40 -11.37 4.89 19.06
C ARG A 40 -11.89 4.52 17.67
N SER A 41 -11.84 3.25 17.25
CA SER A 41 -12.38 2.80 15.95
C SER A 41 -13.82 2.30 15.99
N LEU A 42 -14.42 2.19 17.17
CA LEU A 42 -15.79 1.69 17.33
C LEU A 42 -16.86 2.79 17.32
N LEU A 43 -16.48 4.07 17.42
CA LEU A 43 -17.42 5.20 17.45
C LEU A 43 -17.60 5.92 16.11
N SER A 44 -17.00 5.45 15.01
CA SER A 44 -17.24 6.00 13.65
C SER A 44 -17.97 5.02 12.71
N ARG A 45 -18.70 4.05 13.26
CA ARG A 45 -19.63 3.21 12.48
C ARG A 45 -20.98 3.91 12.31
N THR A 46 -21.00 5.07 11.65
CA THR A 46 -22.14 5.34 10.78
C THR A 46 -21.88 4.56 9.49
N PRO A 47 -22.76 3.64 9.06
CA PRO A 47 -22.65 3.02 7.76
C PRO A 47 -22.83 4.13 6.71
N ALA A 48 -21.72 4.72 6.25
CA ALA A 48 -21.72 5.74 5.22
C ALA A 48 -22.18 5.12 3.90
N ALA A 49 -23.50 5.16 3.69
CA ALA A 49 -24.29 4.99 2.48
C ALA A 49 -23.84 3.88 1.49
N PRO A 50 -24.74 2.94 1.12
CA PRO A 50 -24.36 1.70 0.44
C PRO A 50 -23.99 1.89 -1.04
N LEU A 51 -22.99 1.15 -1.49
CA LEU A 51 -22.86 0.53 -2.83
C LEU A 51 -22.63 1.40 -4.09
N THR A 52 -22.46 2.73 -4.03
CA THR A 52 -22.28 3.52 -5.28
C THR A 52 -21.08 3.06 -6.12
N LEU A 53 -19.98 2.63 -5.49
CA LEU A 53 -18.80 2.07 -6.16
C LEU A 53 -18.89 0.56 -6.42
N GLY A 54 -19.76 -0.17 -5.71
CA GLY A 54 -19.87 -1.63 -5.83
C GLY A 54 -20.30 -2.08 -7.22
N ASN A 55 -21.25 -1.35 -7.82
CA ASN A 55 -21.92 -1.70 -9.08
C ASN A 55 -21.28 -1.08 -10.33
N VAL A 56 -20.26 -0.25 -10.18
CA VAL A 56 -19.58 0.36 -11.32
C VAL A 56 -18.76 -0.70 -12.06
N THR A 57 -18.92 -0.84 -13.36
CA THR A 57 -18.04 -1.68 -14.17
C THR A 57 -16.76 -0.93 -14.52
N VAL A 58 -15.62 -1.62 -14.51
CA VAL A 58 -14.31 -1.05 -14.90
C VAL A 58 -13.79 -1.89 -16.07
N PRO A 59 -14.08 -1.54 -17.33
CA PRO A 59 -13.54 -2.25 -18.48
C PRO A 59 -12.02 -2.11 -18.55
N VAL A 60 -11.37 -2.96 -19.35
CA VAL A 60 -9.96 -2.72 -19.70
C VAL A 60 -9.94 -1.54 -20.66
N PRO A 61 -9.18 -0.47 -20.38
CA PRO A 61 -9.15 0.69 -21.26
C PRO A 61 -8.38 0.35 -22.54
N GLU A 62 -8.81 0.93 -23.65
CA GLU A 62 -8.08 0.81 -24.92
C GLU A 62 -6.83 1.69 -24.90
N ARG A 63 -6.92 2.85 -24.25
CA ARG A 63 -5.82 3.79 -24.11
C ARG A 63 -5.89 4.61 -22.82
N LEU A 64 -4.75 5.23 -22.48
CA LEU A 64 -4.73 6.33 -21.52
C LEU A 64 -5.04 7.65 -22.25
N LEU A 65 -5.97 8.42 -21.69
CA LEU A 65 -6.39 9.73 -22.20
C LEU A 65 -5.41 10.83 -21.77
N ILE A 66 -4.99 10.76 -20.51
CA ILE A 66 -4.07 11.72 -19.88
C ILE A 66 -3.18 10.99 -18.87
N ALA A 67 -1.97 11.49 -18.70
CA ALA A 67 -1.09 11.11 -17.60
C ALA A 67 -0.91 12.32 -16.67
N PRO A 68 -1.40 12.25 -15.42
CA PRO A 68 -1.30 13.37 -14.49
C PRO A 68 0.14 13.63 -14.09
N GLN A 69 0.41 14.88 -13.74
CA GLN A 69 1.74 15.31 -13.30
C GLN A 69 2.06 14.73 -11.92
N ASP A 70 3.31 14.28 -11.73
CA ASP A 70 3.82 13.94 -10.41
C ASP A 70 4.49 15.18 -9.81
N LEU A 71 3.97 15.66 -8.68
CA LEU A 71 4.51 16.81 -7.97
C LEU A 71 5.62 16.42 -6.98
N ARG A 72 5.86 15.12 -6.79
CA ARG A 72 6.93 14.63 -5.91
C ARG A 72 8.27 14.70 -6.65
N THR A 73 9.26 15.25 -5.98
CA THR A 73 10.62 15.35 -6.53
C THR A 73 11.24 13.96 -6.70
N GLY A 74 11.73 13.70 -7.91
CA GLY A 74 12.57 12.55 -8.21
C GLY A 74 14.03 12.83 -7.87
N ASP A 75 14.79 11.77 -7.63
CA ASP A 75 16.20 11.83 -7.23
C ASP A 75 16.95 10.82 -8.09
N PRO A 76 17.81 11.27 -9.02
CA PRO A 76 18.52 10.38 -9.93
C PRO A 76 19.56 9.50 -9.21
N THR A 77 20.03 9.88 -8.01
CA THR A 77 20.99 9.06 -7.26
C THR A 77 20.38 7.73 -6.79
N ARG A 78 19.10 7.75 -6.42
CA ARG A 78 18.32 6.54 -6.10
C ARG A 78 18.13 5.62 -7.31
N ALA A 79 18.11 6.16 -8.52
CA ALA A 79 18.07 5.33 -9.73
C ALA A 79 19.36 4.51 -9.87
N SER A 80 20.51 5.09 -9.53
CA SER A 80 21.81 4.41 -9.54
C SER A 80 21.87 3.23 -8.57
N GLU A 81 21.28 3.37 -7.38
CA GLU A 81 21.17 2.26 -6.43
C GLU A 81 20.32 1.11 -7.00
N ILE A 82 19.18 1.44 -7.62
CA ILE A 82 18.30 0.44 -8.25
C ILE A 82 19.01 -0.29 -9.40
N TYR A 83 19.87 0.38 -10.19
CA TYR A 83 20.69 -0.29 -11.21
C TYR A 83 21.70 -1.25 -10.60
N ALA A 84 22.29 -0.89 -9.47
CA ALA A 84 23.21 -1.74 -8.72
C ALA A 84 22.48 -2.90 -8.00
N GLY A 85 21.17 -3.06 -8.20
CA GLY A 85 20.36 -4.06 -7.52
C GLY A 85 20.16 -3.76 -6.04
N ARG A 86 20.39 -2.52 -5.59
CA ARG A 86 20.26 -2.11 -4.20
C ARG A 86 18.95 -1.36 -3.99
N PHE A 87 18.05 -1.95 -3.21
CA PHE A 87 16.72 -1.40 -2.92
C PHE A 87 16.66 -0.90 -1.47
N ALA A 88 16.96 0.38 -1.29
CA ALA A 88 16.95 1.06 0.00
C ALA A 88 15.60 1.76 0.27
N PHE A 89 14.71 1.11 1.03
CA PHE A 89 13.37 1.61 1.36
C PHE A 89 13.09 1.54 2.86
N ALA A 90 12.33 2.51 3.39
CA ALA A 90 11.92 2.54 4.79
C ALA A 90 13.10 2.32 5.79
N GLY A 91 14.30 2.81 5.47
CA GLY A 91 15.50 2.65 6.30
C GLY A 91 16.15 1.25 6.25
N LYS A 92 15.63 0.32 5.44
CA LYS A 92 16.18 -1.02 5.22
C LYS A 92 16.68 -1.17 3.78
N ILE A 93 17.62 -2.10 3.57
CA ILE A 93 18.22 -2.37 2.27
C ILE A 93 18.08 -3.85 1.94
N ALA A 94 17.69 -4.15 0.70
CA ALA A 94 17.82 -5.49 0.13
C ALA A 94 18.65 -5.42 -1.17
N MET A 95 19.42 -6.48 -1.44
CA MET A 95 20.24 -6.61 -2.64
C MET A 95 19.63 -7.67 -3.57
N LEU A 96 19.61 -7.43 -4.87
CA LEU A 96 19.18 -8.40 -5.87
C LEU A 96 20.25 -9.50 -6.01
N GLU A 97 20.03 -10.64 -5.38
CA GLU A 97 20.89 -11.83 -5.51
C GLU A 97 20.58 -12.61 -6.80
N GLY A 98 20.56 -11.92 -7.95
CA GLY A 98 20.16 -12.50 -9.25
C GLY A 98 18.66 -12.77 -9.39
N LYS A 99 17.84 -12.34 -8.42
CA LYS A 99 16.38 -12.44 -8.43
C LYS A 99 15.73 -11.09 -8.72
N THR A 100 14.45 -11.12 -9.06
CA THR A 100 13.64 -9.89 -9.10
C THR A 100 13.42 -9.38 -7.67
N PRO A 101 13.25 -8.05 -7.44
CA PRO A 101 13.04 -7.53 -6.09
C PRO A 101 11.78 -8.07 -5.40
N PHE A 102 10.80 -8.56 -6.18
CA PHE A 102 9.52 -9.07 -5.67
C PHE A 102 9.63 -10.52 -5.16
N GLU A 103 10.66 -11.25 -5.57
CA GLU A 103 10.95 -12.61 -5.10
C GLU A 103 11.76 -12.64 -3.79
N LEU A 104 12.30 -11.49 -3.38
CA LEU A 104 13.04 -11.38 -2.12
C LEU A 104 12.09 -11.43 -0.93
N GLU A 105 12.51 -12.10 0.14
CA GLU A 105 11.84 -11.96 1.43
C GLU A 105 12.05 -10.53 1.93
N PRO A 106 10.98 -9.73 2.13
CA PRO A 106 11.14 -8.33 2.48
C PRO A 106 11.73 -8.18 3.89
N PRO A 107 12.69 -7.26 4.10
CA PRO A 107 13.24 -6.99 5.43
C PRO A 107 12.22 -6.44 6.45
N SER A 108 11.12 -5.83 5.97
CA SER A 108 9.92 -5.52 6.74
C SER A 108 8.72 -5.24 5.84
N ASP A 109 7.54 -5.17 6.44
CA ASP A 109 6.31 -4.79 5.75
C ASP A 109 6.41 -3.39 5.14
N GLU A 110 6.97 -2.41 5.85
CA GLU A 110 7.11 -1.04 5.32
C GLU A 110 8.05 -0.97 4.11
N TRP A 111 9.09 -1.82 4.09
CA TRP A 111 9.95 -1.96 2.91
C TRP A 111 9.16 -2.53 1.72
N ALA A 112 8.34 -3.56 1.96
CA ALA A 112 7.48 -4.16 0.93
C ALA A 112 6.41 -3.19 0.43
N GLU A 113 5.81 -2.38 1.32
CA GLU A 113 4.83 -1.36 0.97
C GLU A 113 5.41 -0.33 -0.01
N VAL A 114 6.65 0.13 0.24
CA VAL A 114 7.35 1.07 -0.66
C VAL A 114 7.69 0.40 -1.99
N LEU A 115 8.19 -0.85 -1.96
CA LEU A 115 8.51 -1.61 -3.18
C LEU A 115 7.25 -1.74 -4.05
N HIS A 116 6.16 -2.27 -3.49
CA HIS A 116 4.92 -2.54 -4.21
C HIS A 116 4.06 -1.30 -4.45
N GLY A 117 4.38 -0.17 -3.84
CA GLY A 117 3.77 1.12 -4.10
C GLY A 117 4.31 1.81 -5.36
N PHE A 118 5.46 1.37 -5.90
CA PHE A 118 6.08 1.91 -7.12
C PHE A 118 6.39 3.41 -7.13
N GLY A 119 6.29 4.09 -5.99
CA GLY A 119 6.59 5.52 -5.90
C GLY A 119 8.04 5.83 -6.33
N TRP A 120 8.93 4.86 -6.22
CA TRP A 120 10.33 4.97 -6.64
C TRP A 120 10.53 5.07 -8.17
N LEU A 121 9.51 4.77 -9.00
CA LEU A 121 9.60 4.96 -10.46
C LEU A 121 9.91 6.42 -10.84
N ARG A 122 9.50 7.40 -10.02
CA ARG A 122 9.84 8.82 -10.24
C ARG A 122 11.34 9.08 -10.21
N HIS A 123 12.11 8.29 -9.47
CA HIS A 123 13.58 8.40 -9.41
C HIS A 123 14.20 7.91 -10.73
N LEU A 124 13.69 6.81 -11.29
CA LEU A 124 14.11 6.34 -12.62
C LEU A 124 13.75 7.35 -13.71
N ARG A 125 12.55 7.95 -13.65
CA ARG A 125 12.16 9.02 -14.57
C ARG A 125 13.10 10.23 -14.47
N ALA A 126 13.46 10.65 -13.25
CA ALA A 126 14.36 11.77 -13.03
C ALA A 126 15.78 11.53 -13.58
N ALA A 127 16.25 10.27 -13.62
CA ALA A 127 17.51 9.93 -14.29
C ALA A 127 17.44 10.11 -15.81
N GLY A 128 16.27 9.93 -16.43
CA GLY A 128 16.02 10.31 -17.83
C GLY A 128 16.74 9.48 -18.90
N THR A 129 17.46 8.41 -18.54
CA THR A 129 18.23 7.59 -19.48
C THR A 129 17.40 6.48 -20.13
N THR A 130 17.86 5.97 -21.28
CA THR A 130 17.26 4.80 -21.95
C THR A 130 17.33 3.55 -21.06
N ILE A 131 18.43 3.40 -20.32
CA ILE A 131 18.64 2.32 -19.34
C ILE A 131 17.61 2.43 -18.20
N ALA A 132 17.34 3.65 -17.70
CA ALA A 132 16.32 3.89 -16.68
C ALA A 132 14.95 3.38 -17.12
N ARG A 133 14.61 3.68 -18.37
CA ARG A 133 13.34 3.31 -18.97
C ARG A 133 13.22 1.80 -19.15
N ALA A 134 14.26 1.16 -19.68
CA ALA A 134 14.31 -0.28 -19.85
C ALA A 134 14.19 -1.01 -18.50
N ASN A 135 14.91 -0.55 -17.47
CA ASN A 135 14.84 -1.11 -16.13
C ASN A 135 13.44 -0.93 -15.50
N ALA A 136 12.86 0.27 -15.58
CA ALA A 136 11.50 0.54 -15.12
C ALA A 136 10.48 -0.41 -15.78
N ARG A 137 10.61 -0.62 -17.09
CA ARG A 137 9.75 -1.53 -17.85
C ARG A 137 9.93 -2.99 -17.44
N ALA A 138 11.18 -3.43 -17.24
CA ALA A 138 11.49 -4.76 -16.75
C ALA A 138 10.83 -5.00 -15.39
N LEU A 139 11.06 -4.13 -14.41
CA LEU A 139 10.50 -4.24 -13.06
C LEU A 139 8.96 -4.21 -13.04
N VAL A 140 8.34 -3.33 -13.82
CA VAL A 140 6.87 -3.31 -13.97
C VAL A 140 6.38 -4.61 -14.64
N GLY A 141 7.10 -5.07 -15.66
CA GLY A 141 6.84 -6.33 -16.35
C GLY A 141 6.93 -7.54 -15.43
N ASP A 142 7.92 -7.58 -14.54
CA ASP A 142 8.14 -8.65 -13.57
C ASP A 142 6.97 -8.70 -12.59
N TRP A 143 6.60 -7.55 -12.02
CA TRP A 143 5.45 -7.47 -11.12
C TRP A 143 4.12 -7.84 -11.77
N MET A 144 3.93 -7.51 -13.05
CA MET A 144 2.74 -7.94 -13.80
C MET A 144 2.65 -9.44 -14.00
N ARG A 145 3.80 -10.13 -14.08
CA ARG A 145 3.86 -11.60 -14.18
C ARG A 145 3.60 -12.23 -12.82
N ASP A 146 4.30 -11.77 -11.79
CA ASP A 146 4.11 -12.21 -10.41
C ASP A 146 4.36 -11.06 -9.43
N ALA A 147 3.40 -10.84 -8.53
CA ALA A 147 3.54 -9.86 -7.46
C ALA A 147 4.50 -10.36 -6.35
N GLY A 148 4.91 -11.63 -6.39
CA GLY A 148 5.96 -12.18 -5.55
C GLY A 148 5.52 -12.58 -4.14
N VAL A 149 6.49 -12.62 -3.23
CA VAL A 149 6.33 -13.21 -1.88
C VAL A 149 5.37 -12.39 -1.02
N ALA A 150 5.53 -11.06 -1.01
CA ALA A 150 4.74 -10.14 -0.18
C ALA A 150 3.38 -9.76 -0.79
N ARG A 151 2.70 -10.70 -1.45
CA ARG A 151 1.44 -10.47 -2.19
C ARG A 151 0.32 -9.86 -1.33
N GLN A 152 0.29 -10.17 -0.03
CA GLN A 152 -0.72 -9.64 0.89
C GLN A 152 -0.51 -8.15 1.14
N VAL A 153 0.74 -7.74 1.40
CA VAL A 153 1.13 -6.33 1.52
C VAL A 153 0.85 -5.59 0.21
N ALA A 154 1.22 -6.19 -0.93
CA ALA A 154 0.99 -5.63 -2.25
C ALA A 154 -0.51 -5.42 -2.58
N ALA A 155 -1.39 -6.26 -2.02
CA ALA A 155 -2.84 -6.22 -2.22
C ALA A 155 -3.57 -5.29 -1.23
N SER A 156 -2.87 -4.73 -0.22
CA SER A 156 -3.49 -3.78 0.69
C SER A 156 -4.05 -2.58 -0.09
N PRO A 157 -5.19 -1.99 0.34
CA PRO A 157 -5.82 -0.88 -0.38
C PRO A 157 -4.88 0.32 -0.56
N GLU A 158 -4.11 0.64 0.48
CA GLU A 158 -3.18 1.77 0.48
C GLU A 158 -2.03 1.58 -0.50
N VAL A 159 -1.38 0.41 -0.50
CA VAL A 159 -0.29 0.09 -1.44
C VAL A 159 -0.81 0.00 -2.87
N THR A 160 -2.00 -0.58 -3.06
CA THR A 160 -2.64 -0.65 -4.38
C THR A 160 -2.97 0.74 -4.91
N ALA A 161 -3.47 1.64 -4.06
CA ALA A 161 -3.75 3.03 -4.43
C ALA A 161 -2.47 3.77 -4.85
N ARG A 162 -1.40 3.67 -4.04
CA ARG A 162 -0.08 4.24 -4.38
C ARG A 162 0.45 3.72 -5.71
N ARG A 163 0.32 2.41 -5.94
CA ARG A 163 0.76 1.77 -7.18
C ARG A 163 -0.01 2.27 -8.39
N ILE A 164 -1.34 2.38 -8.31
CA ILE A 164 -2.17 2.93 -9.40
C ILE A 164 -1.75 4.37 -9.72
N ILE A 165 -1.63 5.23 -8.70
CA ILE A 165 -1.21 6.63 -8.90
C ILE A 165 0.19 6.69 -9.51
N SER A 166 1.14 5.91 -9.00
CA SER A 166 2.51 5.86 -9.53
C SER A 166 2.55 5.35 -10.96
N TRP A 167 1.77 4.32 -11.31
CA TRP A 167 1.72 3.80 -12.67
C TRP A 167 1.11 4.79 -13.64
N LEU A 168 0.05 5.50 -13.25
CA LEU A 168 -0.61 6.50 -14.09
C LEU A 168 0.27 7.73 -14.31
N THR A 169 0.88 8.26 -13.25
CA THR A 169 1.76 9.45 -13.33
C THR A 169 3.07 9.18 -14.07
N GLN A 170 3.59 7.95 -13.99
CA GLN A 170 4.81 7.54 -14.68
C GLN A 170 4.55 6.82 -16.01
N ALA A 171 3.28 6.70 -16.45
CA ALA A 171 2.91 6.02 -17.68
C ALA A 171 3.65 6.55 -18.93
N PRO A 172 3.81 7.87 -19.16
CA PRO A 172 4.53 8.37 -20.32
C PRO A 172 5.98 7.89 -20.36
N PHE A 173 6.63 7.78 -19.20
CA PHE A 173 8.00 7.29 -19.10
C PHE A 173 8.08 5.78 -19.34
N VAL A 174 7.22 4.98 -18.68
CA VAL A 174 7.27 3.51 -18.76
C VAL A 174 6.83 2.98 -20.14
N LEU A 175 5.81 3.61 -20.73
CA LEU A 175 5.20 3.17 -21.99
C LEU A 175 5.89 3.73 -23.24
N GLN A 176 6.79 4.71 -23.11
CA GLN A 176 7.54 5.24 -24.24
C GLN A 176 8.40 4.15 -24.88
N ASP A 177 8.22 3.90 -26.17
CA ASP A 177 8.88 2.83 -26.94
C ASP A 177 8.58 1.41 -26.43
N ALA A 178 7.48 1.23 -25.68
CA ALA A 178 7.02 -0.10 -25.30
C ALA A 178 6.35 -0.81 -26.49
N ASP A 179 6.55 -2.12 -26.62
CA ASP A 179 5.84 -2.91 -27.60
C ASP A 179 4.33 -3.02 -27.28
N HIS A 180 3.55 -3.41 -28.28
CA HIS A 180 2.09 -3.53 -28.17
C HIS A 180 1.64 -4.58 -27.13
N ASP A 181 2.43 -5.65 -26.94
CA ASP A 181 2.09 -6.70 -25.98
C ASP A 181 2.26 -6.22 -24.53
N PHE A 182 3.37 -5.53 -24.24
CA PHE A 182 3.60 -4.85 -22.97
C PHE A 182 2.49 -3.84 -22.70
N TYR A 183 2.12 -3.01 -23.67
CA TYR A 183 1.03 -2.04 -23.52
C TYR A 183 -0.29 -2.71 -23.12
N LYS A 184 -0.70 -3.77 -23.83
CA LYS A 184 -1.93 -4.52 -23.51
C LYS A 184 -1.88 -5.17 -22.13
N ARG A 185 -0.75 -5.77 -21.76
CA ARG A 185 -0.55 -6.35 -20.42
C ARG A 185 -0.63 -5.28 -19.33
N PHE A 186 -0.03 -4.12 -19.57
CA PHE A 186 -0.08 -2.96 -18.68
C PHE A 186 -1.52 -2.48 -18.46
N MET A 187 -2.29 -2.25 -19.53
CA MET A 187 -3.69 -1.81 -19.41
C MET A 187 -4.57 -2.85 -18.70
N ARG A 188 -4.38 -4.14 -19.00
CA ARG A 188 -5.10 -5.23 -18.33
C ARG A 188 -4.76 -5.31 -16.84
N SER A 189 -3.48 -5.17 -16.49
CA SER A 189 -3.02 -5.16 -15.10
C SER A 189 -3.56 -3.97 -14.33
N LEU A 190 -3.47 -2.76 -14.91
CA LEU A 190 -3.99 -1.54 -14.32
C LEU A 190 -5.51 -1.65 -14.06
N ALA A 191 -6.29 -2.11 -15.03
CA ALA A 191 -7.73 -2.32 -14.87
C ALA A 191 -8.05 -3.36 -13.77
N ARG A 192 -7.25 -4.42 -13.64
CA ARG A 192 -7.39 -5.42 -12.56
C ARG A 192 -7.16 -4.79 -11.19
N GLN A 193 -6.11 -3.97 -11.06
CA GLN A 193 -5.79 -3.26 -9.82
C GLN A 193 -6.91 -2.29 -9.43
N VAL A 194 -7.42 -1.50 -10.38
CA VAL A 194 -8.52 -0.56 -10.15
C VAL A 194 -9.80 -1.29 -9.71
N ARG A 195 -10.14 -2.45 -10.32
CA ARG A 195 -11.27 -3.28 -9.87
C ARG A 195 -11.08 -3.79 -8.45
N SER A 196 -9.89 -4.26 -8.11
CA SER A 196 -9.57 -4.76 -6.78
C SER A 196 -9.70 -3.65 -5.75
N LEU A 197 -9.11 -2.48 -6.00
CA LEU A 197 -9.20 -1.33 -5.12
C LEU A 197 -10.64 -0.84 -4.94
N ARG A 198 -11.41 -0.76 -6.04
CA ARG A 198 -12.82 -0.36 -6.00
C ARG A 198 -13.67 -1.27 -5.12
N ARG A 199 -13.36 -2.57 -5.07
CA ARG A 199 -14.05 -3.53 -4.19
C ARG A 199 -13.61 -3.36 -2.73
N ALA A 200 -12.34 -3.07 -2.50
CA ALA A 200 -11.75 -3.01 -1.16
C ALA A 200 -11.84 -1.62 -0.49
N VAL A 201 -12.19 -0.55 -1.23
CA VAL A 201 -12.16 0.83 -0.72
C VAL A 201 -13.08 1.06 0.48
N SER A 202 -14.23 0.38 0.54
CA SER A 202 -15.15 0.47 1.67
C SER A 202 -14.58 -0.16 2.94
N ASP A 203 -13.71 -1.15 2.78
CA ASP A 203 -13.05 -1.89 3.87
C ASP A 203 -11.70 -1.26 4.24
N ALA A 204 -11.26 -0.24 3.50
CA ALA A 204 -10.00 0.45 3.78
C ALA A 204 -10.06 1.12 5.17
N PRO A 205 -8.95 1.10 5.93
CA PRO A 205 -8.85 1.78 7.20
C PRO A 205 -9.30 3.24 7.11
N ASP A 206 -9.95 3.71 8.16
CA ASP A 206 -10.43 5.09 8.25
C ASP A 206 -9.24 6.09 8.19
N GLY A 207 -9.48 7.28 7.63
CA GLY A 207 -8.47 8.33 7.48
C GLY A 207 -7.77 8.35 6.12
N TYR A 208 -6.46 8.58 6.15
CA TYR A 208 -5.64 8.73 4.93
C TYR A 208 -5.69 7.53 3.97
N PRO A 209 -5.68 6.26 4.43
CA PRO A 209 -5.71 5.12 3.51
C PRO A 209 -6.98 5.09 2.62
N ARG A 210 -8.13 5.42 3.19
CA ARG A 210 -9.41 5.52 2.46
C ARG A 210 -9.42 6.69 1.49
N LEU A 211 -8.94 7.87 1.90
CA LEU A 211 -8.78 9.03 1.02
C LEU A 211 -7.88 8.69 -0.17
N LEU A 212 -6.72 8.09 0.08
CA LEU A 212 -5.77 7.70 -0.96
C LEU A 212 -6.38 6.71 -1.95
N ALA A 213 -7.15 5.74 -1.46
CA ALA A 213 -7.88 4.80 -2.31
C ALA A 213 -8.91 5.50 -3.22
N LEU A 214 -9.68 6.43 -2.69
CA LEU A 214 -10.65 7.22 -3.48
C LEU A 214 -9.96 8.12 -4.50
N ILE A 215 -8.83 8.73 -4.14
CA ILE A 215 -8.01 9.52 -5.06
C ILE A 215 -7.49 8.64 -6.18
N ALA A 216 -6.94 7.46 -5.89
CA ALA A 216 -6.47 6.54 -6.93
C ALA A 216 -7.60 6.13 -7.91
N LEU A 217 -8.83 5.95 -7.42
CA LEU A 217 -10.00 5.69 -8.27
C LEU A 217 -10.39 6.91 -9.13
N MET A 218 -10.24 8.13 -8.60
CA MET A 218 -10.40 9.37 -9.38
C MET A 218 -9.36 9.48 -10.50
N PHE A 219 -8.08 9.25 -10.18
CA PHE A 219 -7.00 9.18 -11.17
C PHE A 219 -7.35 8.16 -12.26
N ALA A 220 -7.74 6.95 -11.89
CA ALA A 220 -8.15 5.93 -12.86
C ALA A 220 -9.33 6.40 -13.73
N GLY A 221 -10.33 7.04 -13.13
CA GLY A 221 -11.49 7.60 -13.84
C GLY A 221 -11.15 8.68 -14.87
N LEU A 222 -10.14 9.50 -14.60
CA LEU A 222 -9.66 10.55 -15.51
C LEU A 222 -8.71 10.02 -16.59
N CYS A 223 -7.80 9.12 -16.21
CA CYS A 223 -6.70 8.72 -17.07
C CYS A 223 -7.09 7.62 -18.05
N MET A 224 -7.99 6.72 -17.67
CA MET A 224 -8.35 5.55 -18.48
C MET A 224 -9.56 5.86 -19.38
N SER A 225 -9.55 5.39 -20.64
CA SER A 225 -10.72 5.51 -21.51
C SER A 225 -11.96 4.80 -20.92
N ASP A 226 -13.14 5.34 -21.24
CA ASP A 226 -14.44 4.72 -20.96
C ASP A 226 -14.78 4.52 -19.47
N GLN A 227 -14.21 5.35 -18.59
CA GLN A 227 -14.41 5.27 -17.14
C GLN A 227 -15.37 6.33 -16.55
N SER A 228 -16.26 6.92 -17.35
CA SER A 228 -17.14 8.03 -16.91
C SER A 228 -18.05 7.70 -15.71
N ARG A 229 -18.42 6.43 -15.54
CA ARG A 229 -19.17 5.96 -14.36
C ARG A 229 -18.30 5.85 -13.11
N LEU A 230 -17.06 5.37 -13.27
CA LEU A 230 -16.08 5.30 -12.18
C LEU A 230 -15.72 6.70 -11.70
N LEU A 231 -15.45 7.62 -12.63
CA LEU A 231 -15.12 9.00 -12.32
C LEU A 231 -16.19 9.66 -11.46
N ARG A 232 -17.46 9.63 -11.90
CA ARG A 232 -18.58 10.22 -11.16
C ARG A 232 -18.77 9.60 -9.77
N ALA A 233 -18.67 8.28 -9.67
CA ALA A 233 -18.84 7.58 -8.39
C ALA A 233 -17.67 7.86 -7.42
N ALA A 234 -16.43 7.85 -7.91
CA ALA A 234 -15.24 8.17 -7.13
C ALA A 234 -15.26 9.63 -6.67
N GLN A 235 -15.69 10.57 -7.52
CA GLN A 235 -15.77 12.00 -7.19
C GLN A 235 -16.73 12.23 -6.04
N LYS A 236 -17.95 11.69 -6.15
CA LYS A 236 -18.96 11.80 -5.08
C LYS A 236 -18.41 11.26 -3.75
N ARG A 237 -17.79 10.09 -3.76
CA ARG A 237 -17.25 9.45 -2.55
C ARG A 237 -16.04 10.20 -1.99
N LEU A 238 -15.19 10.77 -2.85
CA LEU A 238 -14.05 11.57 -2.43
C LEU A 238 -14.50 12.85 -1.73
N VAL A 239 -15.51 13.55 -2.27
CA VAL A 239 -16.09 14.74 -1.61
C VAL A 239 -16.67 14.36 -0.25
N GLU A 240 -17.50 13.31 -0.18
CA GLU A 240 -18.07 12.81 1.09
C GLU A 240 -16.98 12.48 2.13
N GLU A 241 -15.87 11.87 1.70
CA GLU A 241 -14.77 11.51 2.60
C GLU A 241 -13.92 12.73 2.99
N LEU A 242 -13.71 13.69 2.10
CA LEU A 242 -13.02 14.94 2.40
C LEU A 242 -13.79 15.77 3.43
N ASP A 243 -15.12 15.90 3.26
CA ASP A 243 -15.99 16.60 4.23
C ASP A 243 -15.96 15.94 5.61
N ARG A 244 -15.69 14.63 5.66
CA ARG A 244 -15.57 13.87 6.92
C ARG A 244 -14.18 14.01 7.57
N GLN A 245 -13.12 14.08 6.77
CA GLN A 245 -11.73 14.05 7.25
C GLN A 245 -11.13 15.44 7.43
N ILE A 246 -11.62 16.45 6.73
CA ILE A 246 -11.15 17.84 6.79
C ILE A 246 -12.23 18.67 7.49
N LEU A 247 -11.87 19.25 8.62
CA LEU A 247 -12.76 20.09 9.42
C LEU A 247 -12.99 21.45 8.72
N PRO A 248 -14.02 22.22 9.12
CA PRO A 248 -14.31 23.53 8.52
C PRO A 248 -13.17 24.55 8.62
N ASP A 249 -12.22 24.35 9.54
CA ASP A 249 -11.00 25.16 9.68
C ASP A 249 -9.87 24.74 8.72
N GLY A 250 -10.10 23.72 7.88
CA GLY A 250 -9.10 23.14 6.97
C GLY A 250 -8.16 22.13 7.64
N GLY A 251 -8.31 21.87 8.93
CA GLY A 251 -7.48 20.93 9.68
C GLY A 251 -7.91 19.47 9.46
N PRO A 252 -6.96 18.52 9.34
CA PRO A 252 -7.31 17.11 9.28
C PRO A 252 -7.79 16.59 10.65
N LEU A 253 -8.81 15.74 10.66
CA LEU A 253 -9.37 15.11 11.85
C LEU A 253 -8.31 14.35 12.68
N ALA A 254 -7.36 13.71 11.99
CA ALA A 254 -6.25 12.98 12.61
C ALA A 254 -5.21 13.89 13.30
N ARG A 255 -5.33 15.22 13.18
CA ARG A 255 -4.40 16.23 13.70
C ARG A 255 -2.94 15.96 13.33
N SER A 256 -2.73 15.38 12.14
CA SER A 256 -1.42 15.08 11.58
C SER A 256 -1.14 16.02 10.40
N PRO A 257 -0.22 16.98 10.53
CA PRO A 257 0.10 17.90 9.43
C PRO A 257 0.70 17.18 8.22
N GLY A 258 1.41 16.05 8.44
CA GLY A 258 1.97 15.24 7.35
C GLY A 258 0.91 14.65 6.42
N MET A 259 -0.29 14.36 6.94
CA MET A 259 -1.42 13.88 6.15
C MET A 259 -1.90 14.94 5.15
N LEU A 260 -1.93 16.22 5.57
CA LEU A 260 -2.35 17.33 4.70
C LEU A 260 -1.36 17.53 3.55
N ILE A 261 -0.05 17.47 3.82
CA ILE A 261 0.98 17.59 2.79
C ILE A 261 0.84 16.45 1.76
N ALA A 262 0.71 15.21 2.24
CA ALA A 262 0.55 14.06 1.36
C ALA A 262 -0.73 14.17 0.52
N LEU A 263 -1.84 14.56 1.14
CA LEU A 263 -3.12 14.76 0.47
C LEU A 263 -3.05 15.85 -0.60
N LEU A 264 -2.42 17.00 -0.32
CA LEU A 264 -2.26 18.08 -1.29
C LEU A 264 -1.45 17.65 -2.51
N LEU A 265 -0.35 16.90 -2.31
CA LEU A 265 0.44 16.37 -3.41
C LEU A 265 -0.36 15.40 -4.30
N ASP A 266 -1.34 14.71 -3.73
CA ASP A 266 -2.20 13.77 -4.46
C ASP A 266 -3.41 14.47 -5.11
N LEU A 267 -3.96 15.53 -4.50
CA LEU A 267 -5.14 16.26 -5.01
C LEU A 267 -4.80 17.34 -6.05
N LEU A 268 -3.65 18.01 -5.93
CA LEU A 268 -3.29 19.09 -6.85
C LEU A 268 -3.24 18.63 -8.32
N PRO A 269 -2.70 17.44 -8.68
CA PRO A 269 -2.74 16.96 -10.05
C PRO A 269 -4.17 16.77 -10.58
N LEU A 270 -5.15 16.42 -9.72
CA LEU A 270 -6.55 16.27 -10.13
C LEU A 270 -7.20 17.60 -10.52
N ARG A 271 -6.72 18.73 -9.98
CA ARG A 271 -7.23 20.06 -10.33
C ARG A 271 -6.76 20.51 -11.73
N HIS A 272 -5.62 20.01 -12.18
CA HIS A 272 -4.98 20.42 -13.42
C HIS A 272 -5.24 19.46 -14.59
N ALA A 273 -5.88 18.32 -14.33
CA ALA A 273 -6.30 17.32 -15.32
C ALA A 273 -7.72 17.59 -15.81
#